data_AF-A0A8T5TN77-F1
#
_entry.id   AF-A0A8T5TN77-F1
#
_cell.length_a   1.000
_cell.length_b   1.000
_cell.length_c   1.000
_cell.angle_alpha   90.00
_cell.angle_beta   90.00
_cell.angle_gamma   90.00
#
_symmetry.space_group_name_H-M   'P 1'
#
loop_
_entity.id
_entity.type
_entity.pdbx_description
1 polymer ?
#
loop_
_entity_poly.entity_id
_entity_poly.type
_entity_poly.pdbx_seq_one_letter_code
_entity_poly.pdbx_strand_id
1 'polypeptide(L)'
;PRGNILMTLLGQKDSLLNGDALKIWGCTVCVTCDEVCPKNIELTEIFAYLKNQSIALGKGPEFIYSQAKAVFENAKAIPSQPAIEHRREQLGLPPVASPDITEFQTLLKNIGVDKKLKYEE
;
A
#
# COMPACT_ATOMS: atom_id res chain seq x y z
N PRO A 1 -14.98 -0.29 11.67
CA PRO A 1 -13.71 -0.47 12.42
C PRO A 1 -13.83 -1.10 13.82
N ARG A 2 -14.87 -0.79 14.63
CA ARG A 2 -14.97 -1.26 16.04
C ARG A 2 -14.74 -2.76 16.24
N GLY A 3 -15.32 -3.60 15.38
CA GLY A 3 -15.11 -5.06 15.43
C GLY A 3 -13.64 -5.46 15.29
N ASN A 4 -12.90 -4.83 14.36
CA ASN A 4 -11.47 -5.09 14.20
C ASN A 4 -10.68 -4.67 15.43
N ILE A 5 -10.98 -3.51 16.00
CA ILE A 5 -10.30 -3.02 17.21
C ILE A 5 -10.50 -3.98 18.38
N LEU A 6 -11.74 -4.46 18.58
CA LEU A 6 -12.03 -5.43 19.64
C LEU A 6 -11.28 -6.75 19.40
N MET A 7 -11.29 -7.29 18.18
CA MET A 7 -10.54 -8.51 17.86
C MET A 7 -9.03 -8.34 18.03
N THR A 8 -8.47 -7.16 17.71
CA THR A 8 -7.06 -6.84 17.94
C THR A 8 -6.74 -6.82 19.44
N LEU A 9 -7.57 -6.16 20.25
CA LEU A 9 -7.43 -6.14 21.72
C LEU A 9 -7.51 -7.56 22.33
N LEU A 10 -8.37 -8.41 21.79
CA LEU A 10 -8.54 -9.79 22.24
C LEU A 10 -7.48 -10.77 21.68
N GLY A 11 -6.54 -10.28 20.85
CA GLY A 11 -5.51 -11.11 20.24
C GLY A 11 -6.03 -12.14 19.23
N GLN A 12 -7.23 -11.95 18.67
CA GLN A 12 -7.88 -12.89 17.74
C GLN A 12 -7.33 -12.74 16.30
N LYS A 13 -6.05 -13.04 16.13
CA LYS A 13 -5.33 -12.87 14.86
C LYS A 13 -5.92 -13.67 13.71
N ASP A 14 -6.32 -14.93 13.95
CA ASP A 14 -6.87 -15.78 12.89
C ASP A 14 -8.21 -15.27 12.37
N SER A 15 -9.09 -14.79 13.25
CA SER A 15 -10.38 -14.21 12.84
C SER A 15 -10.20 -12.94 12.00
N LEU A 16 -9.18 -12.14 12.32
CA LEU A 16 -8.83 -10.92 11.58
C LEU A 16 -8.20 -11.22 10.22
N LEU A 17 -7.16 -12.07 10.19
CA LEU A 17 -6.31 -12.28 9.01
C LEU A 17 -6.82 -13.36 8.06
N ASN A 18 -7.72 -14.24 8.52
CA ASN A 18 -8.35 -15.27 7.69
C ASN A 18 -9.81 -14.92 7.32
N GLY A 19 -10.32 -13.78 7.81
CA GLY A 19 -11.65 -13.29 7.48
C GLY A 19 -11.73 -12.58 6.13
N ASP A 20 -12.87 -11.93 5.89
CA ASP A 20 -13.09 -11.09 4.71
C ASP A 20 -12.02 -9.97 4.60
N ALA A 21 -11.31 -9.97 3.47
CA ALA A 21 -10.27 -8.99 3.17
C ALA A 21 -10.77 -7.55 3.25
N LEU A 22 -12.05 -7.29 2.96
CA LEU A 22 -12.66 -5.96 3.07
C LEU A 22 -12.58 -5.40 4.48
N LYS A 23 -12.57 -6.26 5.51
CA LYS A 23 -12.40 -5.82 6.91
C LYS A 23 -11.06 -5.13 7.12
N ILE A 24 -10.00 -5.52 6.43
CA ILE A 24 -8.66 -4.91 6.55
C ILE A 24 -8.46 -3.85 5.46
N TRP A 25 -8.73 -4.21 4.22
CA TRP A 25 -8.41 -3.44 3.02
C TRP A 25 -9.47 -2.40 2.64
N GLY A 26 -10.65 -2.43 3.26
CA GLY A 26 -11.67 -1.40 3.10
C GLY A 26 -11.36 -0.09 3.84
N CYS A 27 -10.33 -0.07 4.70
CA CYS A 27 -9.87 1.18 5.31
C CYS A 27 -9.18 2.06 4.27
N THR A 28 -9.80 3.21 3.98
CA THR A 28 -9.31 4.24 3.05
C THR A 28 -8.32 5.22 3.68
N VAL A 29 -7.99 5.05 4.97
CA VAL A 29 -7.08 5.94 5.71
C VAL A 29 -7.59 7.39 5.72
N CYS A 30 -8.91 7.59 5.85
CA CYS A 30 -9.52 8.93 5.91
C CYS A 30 -9.37 9.64 7.26
N VAL A 31 -8.76 8.98 8.26
CA VAL A 31 -8.43 9.50 9.61
C VAL A 31 -9.65 9.88 10.48
N THR A 32 -10.87 9.89 9.94
CA THR A 32 -12.10 10.23 10.67
C THR A 32 -12.27 9.45 11.97
N CYS A 33 -11.88 8.18 12.00
CA CYS A 33 -11.99 7.36 13.20
C CYS A 33 -11.04 7.76 14.31
N ASP A 34 -9.87 8.30 13.98
CA ASP A 34 -8.86 8.71 14.95
C ASP A 34 -9.32 10.03 15.61
N GLU A 35 -9.76 11.00 14.79
CA GLU A 35 -10.24 12.31 15.23
C GLU A 35 -11.42 12.25 16.19
N VAL A 36 -12.33 11.29 16.00
CA VAL A 36 -13.54 11.17 16.82
C VAL A 36 -13.39 10.15 17.95
N CYS A 37 -12.23 9.54 18.11
CA CYS A 37 -12.05 8.45 19.07
C CYS A 37 -12.05 8.97 20.51
N PRO A 38 -13.07 8.64 21.34
CA PRO A 38 -13.12 9.11 22.73
C PRO A 38 -12.06 8.45 23.64
N LYS A 39 -11.35 7.45 23.11
CA LYS A 39 -10.30 6.71 23.81
C LYS A 39 -8.90 7.04 23.28
N ASN A 40 -8.79 7.98 22.34
CA ASN A 40 -7.53 8.39 21.72
C ASN A 40 -6.70 7.20 21.21
N ILE A 41 -7.39 6.24 20.57
CA ILE A 41 -6.76 5.10 19.90
C ILE A 41 -6.42 5.54 18.48
N GLU A 42 -5.22 5.22 18.02
CA GLU A 42 -4.79 5.43 16.62
C GLU A 42 -5.28 4.25 15.77
N LEU A 43 -6.52 4.31 15.29
CA LEU A 43 -7.13 3.21 14.54
C LEU A 43 -6.48 3.06 13.17
N THR A 44 -6.12 4.14 12.47
CA THR A 44 -5.45 4.03 11.17
C THR A 44 -4.14 3.25 11.24
N GLU A 45 -3.35 3.44 12.30
CA GLU A 45 -2.12 2.67 12.56
C GLU A 45 -2.40 1.18 12.80
N ILE A 46 -3.48 0.86 13.53
CA ILE A 46 -3.92 -0.53 13.68
C ILE A 46 -4.24 -1.15 12.31
N PHE A 47 -4.92 -0.41 11.42
CA PHE A 47 -5.19 -0.89 10.06
C PHE A 47 -3.91 -1.02 9.22
N ALA A 48 -2.94 -0.11 9.35
CA ALA A 48 -1.65 -0.22 8.67
C ALA A 48 -0.91 -1.49 9.11
N TYR A 49 -0.89 -1.78 10.42
CA TYR A 49 -0.31 -3.01 10.96
C TYR A 49 -1.01 -4.26 10.43
N LEU A 50 -2.35 -4.28 10.41
CA LEU A 50 -3.12 -5.40 9.87
C LEU A 50 -2.87 -5.63 8.37
N LYS A 51 -2.74 -4.56 7.57
CA LYS A 51 -2.35 -4.64 6.16
C LYS A 51 -0.96 -5.25 6.00
N ASN A 52 0.01 -4.83 6.80
CA ASN A 52 1.36 -5.40 6.79
C ASN A 52 1.37 -6.90 7.13
N GLN A 53 0.62 -7.32 8.15
CA GLN A 53 0.47 -8.74 8.50
C GLN A 53 -0.22 -9.53 7.39
N SER A 54 -1.26 -8.96 6.75
CA SER A 54 -1.94 -9.57 5.60
C SER A 54 -0.98 -9.79 4.43
N ILE A 55 -0.13 -8.81 4.09
CA ILE A 55 0.92 -8.95 3.07
C ILE A 55 1.95 -10.00 3.46
N ALA A 56 2.41 -10.01 4.73
CA ALA A 56 3.39 -10.99 5.20
C ALA A 56 2.90 -12.45 5.07
N LEU A 57 1.58 -12.67 5.14
CA LEU A 57 0.94 -13.97 4.92
C LEU A 57 0.58 -14.26 3.46
N GLY A 58 0.92 -13.37 2.53
CA GLY A 58 0.56 -13.50 1.11
C GLY A 58 -0.93 -13.26 0.82
N LYS A 59 -1.67 -12.65 1.75
CA LYS A 59 -3.14 -12.45 1.69
C LYS A 59 -3.57 -11.05 1.27
N GLY A 60 -2.63 -10.21 0.83
CA GLY A 60 -2.97 -8.92 0.23
C GLY A 60 -3.82 -9.06 -1.04
N PRO A 61 -4.63 -8.05 -1.39
CA PRO A 61 -5.31 -7.98 -2.68
C PRO A 61 -4.33 -7.89 -3.84
N GLU A 62 -4.68 -8.50 -4.97
CA GLU A 62 -3.78 -8.55 -6.14
C GLU A 62 -3.39 -7.17 -6.67
N PHE A 63 -4.32 -6.22 -6.66
CA PHE A 63 -4.06 -4.85 -7.10
C PHE A 63 -2.99 -4.12 -6.26
N ILE A 64 -2.75 -4.56 -5.01
CA ILE A 64 -1.70 -3.98 -4.18
C ILE A 64 -0.32 -4.48 -4.65
N TYR A 65 -0.21 -5.77 -5.00
CA TYR A 65 1.04 -6.32 -5.52
C TYR A 65 1.37 -5.74 -6.90
N SER A 66 0.38 -5.60 -7.79
CA SER A 66 0.59 -5.01 -9.11
C SER A 66 1.06 -3.55 -9.02
N GLN A 67 0.46 -2.75 -8.14
CA GLN A 67 0.88 -1.37 -7.88
C GLN A 67 2.28 -1.31 -7.26
N ALA A 68 2.58 -2.18 -6.29
CA ALA A 68 3.91 -2.25 -5.69
C ALA A 68 4.99 -2.65 -6.70
N LYS A 69 4.69 -3.57 -7.62
CA LYS A 69 5.57 -3.97 -8.72
C LYS A 69 5.81 -2.81 -9.69
N ALA A 70 4.75 -2.10 -10.10
CA ALA A 70 4.88 -0.92 -10.96
C ALA A 70 5.80 0.14 -10.34
N VAL A 71 5.66 0.39 -9.03
CA VAL A 71 6.55 1.29 -8.28
C VAL A 71 7.98 0.76 -8.26
N PHE A 72 8.19 -0.52 -7.95
CA PHE A 72 9.53 -1.13 -7.91
C PHE A 72 10.26 -1.07 -9.26
N GLU A 73 9.55 -1.31 -10.36
CA GLU A 73 10.12 -1.36 -11.71
C GLU A 73 10.38 0.04 -12.29
N ASN A 74 9.53 1.02 -11.98
CA ASN A 74 9.56 2.34 -12.62
C ASN A 74 9.95 3.49 -11.70
N ALA A 75 10.17 3.21 -10.40
CA ALA A 75 10.33 4.20 -9.33
C ALA A 75 9.20 5.25 -9.28
N LYS A 76 8.02 4.90 -9.83
CA LYS A 76 6.82 5.74 -9.94
C LYS A 76 5.58 4.87 -9.82
N ALA A 77 4.59 5.36 -9.07
CA ALA A 77 3.27 4.71 -9.02
C ALA A 77 2.55 4.76 -10.38
N ILE A 78 2.74 5.86 -11.12
CA ILE A 78 2.24 6.04 -12.48
C ILE A 78 3.44 6.43 -13.36
N PRO A 79 4.01 5.49 -14.11
CA PRO A 79 5.14 5.75 -15.01
C PRO A 79 4.77 6.75 -16.10
N SER A 80 5.75 7.51 -16.61
CA SER A 80 5.47 8.37 -17.77
C SER A 80 5.23 7.53 -19.02
N GLN A 81 4.29 7.97 -19.85
CA GLN A 81 3.86 7.31 -21.08
C GLN A 81 3.85 8.33 -22.22
N PRO A 82 3.98 7.93 -23.50
CA PRO A 82 3.95 8.86 -24.63
C PRO A 82 2.72 9.78 -24.64
N ALA A 83 1.56 9.26 -24.22
CA ALA A 83 0.33 10.05 -24.11
C ALA A 83 0.42 11.17 -23.05
N ILE A 84 1.13 10.92 -21.93
CA ILE A 84 1.36 11.91 -20.88
C ILE A 84 2.31 13.00 -21.40
N GLU A 85 3.44 12.63 -22.00
CA GLU A 85 4.41 13.61 -22.51
C GLU A 85 3.83 14.45 -23.65
N HIS A 86 3.10 13.85 -24.59
CA HIS A 86 2.40 14.59 -25.65
C HIS A 86 1.39 15.59 -25.08
N ARG A 87 0.63 15.21 -24.05
CA ARG A 87 -0.30 16.13 -23.37
C ARG A 87 0.44 17.28 -22.69
N ARG A 88 1.62 17.01 -22.11
CA ARG A 88 2.46 18.04 -21.48
C ARG A 88 3.01 19.03 -22.50
N GLU A 89 3.49 18.54 -23.64
CA GLU A 89 3.96 19.38 -24.75
C GLU A 89 2.85 20.31 -25.27
N GLN A 90 1.65 19.79 -25.50
CA GLN A 90 0.48 20.60 -25.89
C GLN A 90 0.12 21.70 -24.88
N LEU A 91 0.46 21.48 -23.61
CA LEU A 91 0.25 22.45 -22.51
C LEU A 91 1.48 23.33 -22.27
N GLY A 92 2.55 23.21 -23.07
CA GLY A 92 3.81 23.94 -22.88
C GLY A 92 4.57 23.56 -21.61
N LEU A 93 4.32 22.38 -21.05
CA LEU A 93 4.96 21.89 -19.83
C LEU A 93 6.27 21.13 -20.14
N PRO A 94 7.28 21.22 -19.26
CA PRO A 94 8.53 20.49 -19.45
C PRO A 94 8.32 18.97 -19.36
N PRO A 95 9.23 18.14 -19.89
CA PRO A 95 9.14 16.68 -19.75
C PRO A 95 9.18 16.25 -18.27
N VAL A 96 8.57 15.12 -17.95
CA VAL A 96 8.61 14.60 -16.57
C VAL A 96 10.02 14.13 -16.25
N ALA A 97 10.56 14.57 -15.11
CA ALA A 97 11.87 14.11 -14.65
C ALA A 97 11.92 12.58 -14.50
N SER A 98 12.96 11.97 -15.07
CA SER A 98 13.22 10.54 -14.92
C SER A 98 13.75 10.25 -13.51
N PRO A 99 13.21 9.24 -12.82
CA PRO A 99 13.73 8.83 -11.51
C PRO A 99 15.00 7.98 -11.69
N ASP A 100 15.84 7.93 -10.66
CA ASP A 100 16.91 6.93 -10.58
C ASP A 100 16.33 5.58 -10.14
N ILE A 101 16.02 4.73 -11.12
CA ILE A 101 15.44 3.41 -10.88
C ILE A 101 16.43 2.49 -10.16
N THR A 102 17.73 2.61 -10.46
CA THR A 102 18.75 1.73 -9.89
C THR A 102 18.97 2.03 -8.41
N GLU A 103 19.08 3.30 -8.03
CA GLU A 103 19.15 3.72 -6.62
C GLU A 103 17.91 3.26 -5.87
N PHE A 104 16.72 3.51 -6.43
CA PHE A 104 15.45 3.14 -5.81
C PHE A 104 15.33 1.63 -5.55
N GLN A 105 15.64 0.80 -6.55
CA GLN A 105 15.61 -0.65 -6.41
C GLN A 105 16.66 -1.14 -5.41
N THR A 106 17.83 -0.52 -5.37
CA THR A 106 18.88 -0.85 -4.39
C THR A 106 18.38 -0.61 -2.98
N LEU A 107 17.75 0.54 -2.72
CA LEU A 107 17.14 0.84 -1.43
C LEU A 107 16.08 -0.21 -1.05
N LEU A 108 15.15 -0.51 -1.94
CA LEU A 108 14.05 -1.45 -1.66
C LEU A 108 14.53 -2.89 -1.41
N LYS A 109 15.57 -3.33 -2.12
CA LYS A 109 16.23 -4.63 -1.88
C LYS A 109 16.92 -4.67 -0.52
N ASN A 110 17.59 -3.58 -0.12
CA ASN A 110 18.28 -3.50 1.18
C ASN A 110 17.32 -3.61 2.37
N ILE A 111 16.08 -3.13 2.23
CA ILE A 111 15.03 -3.26 3.25
C ILE A 111 14.13 -4.50 3.05
N GLY A 112 14.43 -5.34 2.06
CA GLY A 112 13.73 -6.62 1.81
C GLY A 112 12.31 -6.49 1.27
N VAL A 113 11.95 -5.36 0.66
CA VAL A 113 10.63 -5.14 0.05
C VAL A 113 10.43 -6.00 -1.20
N ASP A 114 11.50 -6.24 -1.96
CA ASP A 114 11.52 -7.13 -3.13
C ASP A 114 10.99 -8.54 -2.78
N LYS A 115 11.29 -9.04 -1.58
CA LYS A 115 10.83 -10.35 -1.08
C LYS A 115 9.35 -10.39 -0.72
N LYS A 116 8.66 -9.25 -0.70
CA LYS A 116 7.22 -9.12 -0.40
C LYS A 116 6.39 -8.93 -1.67
N LEU A 117 7.02 -8.75 -2.82
CA LEU A 117 6.34 -8.71 -4.11
C LEU A 117 5.89 -10.13 -4.48
N LYS A 118 4.70 -10.23 -5.10
CA LYS A 118 4.29 -11.46 -5.79
C LYS A 118 4.68 -11.32 -7.26
N TYR A 119 5.32 -12.36 -7.78
CA TYR A 119 5.51 -12.56 -9.20
C TYR A 119 4.57 -13.70 -9.59
N GLU A 120 3.80 -13.52 -10.67
CA GLU A 120 3.06 -14.63 -11.27
C GLU A 120 4.08 -15.71 -11.69
N GLU A 121 3.78 -16.98 -11.39
CA GLU A 121 4.45 -18.13 -12.00
C GLU A 121 4.01 -18.32 -13.46
#